data_AF-A0A6H2HDX5-F1
#
_entry.id   AF-A0A6H2HDX5-F1
#
_cell.length_a   1.000
_cell.length_b   1.000
_cell.length_c   1.000
_cell.angle_alpha   90.00
_cell.angle_beta   90.00
_cell.angle_gamma   90.00
#
_symmetry.space_group_name_H-M   'P 1'
#
loop_
_entity.id
_entity.type
_entity.pdbx_description
1 polymer ?
#
loop_
_entity_poly.entity_id
_entity_poly.type
_entity_poly.pdbx_seq_one_letter_code
_entity_poly.pdbx_strand_id
1 'polypeptide(L)'
;MTAQISSFLVAANIGIMLFFSVAVAPGIFKILPPEWAAKYVRAFFPKYYAFLGATTVLAAILASGIAAQASLAVCALVFFFSMGWITPQVNRARDEKRMRAFNLLHWLSVALNMLQLIFFITIIVVSIRQ
;
A
#
# COMPACT_ATOMS: atom_id res chain seq x y z
N MET A 1 -6.49 -21.96 12.99
CA MET A 1 -5.93 -22.11 11.62
C MET A 1 -6.20 -20.89 10.75
N THR A 2 -7.45 -20.45 10.54
CA THR A 2 -7.77 -19.28 9.69
C THR A 2 -7.14 -17.96 10.17
N ALA A 3 -7.18 -17.67 11.47
CA ALA A 3 -6.57 -16.47 12.04
C ALA A 3 -5.04 -16.40 11.87
N GLN A 4 -4.36 -17.56 11.86
CA GLN A 4 -2.92 -17.62 11.58
C GLN A 4 -2.64 -17.30 10.10
N ILE A 5 -3.47 -17.81 9.18
CA ILE A 5 -3.37 -17.47 7.76
C ILE A 5 -3.57 -15.97 7.54
N SER A 6 -4.55 -15.36 8.23
CA SER A 6 -4.74 -13.90 8.21
C SER A 6 -3.46 -13.17 8.63
N SER A 7 -2.83 -13.57 9.74
CA SER A 7 -1.59 -12.97 10.22
C SER A 7 -0.43 -13.14 9.23
N PHE A 8 -0.31 -14.30 8.58
CA PHE A 8 0.71 -14.53 7.55
C PHE A 8 0.49 -13.66 6.31
N LEU A 9 -0.75 -13.43 5.89
CA LEU A 9 -1.08 -12.51 4.79
C LEU A 9 -0.69 -11.07 5.15
N VAL A 10 -0.99 -10.63 6.37
CA VAL A 10 -0.56 -9.31 6.86
C VAL A 10 0.96 -9.20 6.89
N ALA A 11 1.67 -10.26 7.32
CA ALA A 11 3.14 -10.28 7.38
C ALA A 11 3.74 -10.21 5.97
N ALA A 12 3.17 -10.93 5.02
CA ALA A 12 3.57 -10.87 3.62
C ALA A 12 3.38 -9.45 3.04
N ASN A 13 2.26 -8.78 3.35
CA ASN A 13 2.00 -7.41 2.93
C ASN A 13 3.02 -6.42 3.51
N ILE A 14 3.36 -6.55 4.80
CA ILE A 14 4.45 -5.76 5.43
C ILE A 14 5.76 -5.96 4.65
N GLY A 15 6.11 -7.22 4.37
CA GLY A 15 7.33 -7.55 3.61
C GLY A 15 7.36 -6.92 2.23
N ILE A 16 6.25 -6.98 1.48
CA ILE A 16 6.11 -6.37 0.15
C ILE A 16 6.28 -4.85 0.24
N MET A 17 5.62 -4.21 1.20
CA MET A 17 5.69 -2.75 1.39
C MET A 17 7.13 -2.32 1.71
N LEU A 18 7.78 -2.98 2.66
CA LEU A 18 9.16 -2.69 3.03
C LEU A 18 10.14 -2.93 1.89
N PHE A 19 10.05 -4.07 1.22
CA PHE A 19 10.93 -4.40 0.10
C PHE A 19 10.76 -3.40 -1.04
N PHE A 20 9.52 -3.01 -1.35
CA PHE A 20 9.27 -1.99 -2.36
C PHE A 20 9.87 -0.64 -1.97
N SER A 21 9.60 -0.16 -0.75
CA SER A 21 10.06 1.14 -0.27
C SER A 21 11.58 1.24 -0.14
N VAL A 22 12.26 0.19 0.33
CA VAL A 22 13.69 0.22 0.64
C VAL A 22 14.55 -0.18 -0.55
N ALA A 23 14.14 -1.16 -1.35
CA ALA A 23 14.97 -1.72 -2.41
C ALA A 23 14.45 -1.33 -3.80
N VAL A 24 13.18 -1.61 -4.09
CA VAL A 24 12.65 -1.53 -5.46
C VAL A 24 12.53 -0.08 -5.93
N ALA A 25 11.86 0.79 -5.17
CA ALA A 25 11.64 2.18 -5.55
C ALA A 25 12.96 2.95 -5.73
N PRO A 26 13.92 2.90 -4.77
CA PRO A 26 15.23 3.54 -4.97
C PRO A 26 16.00 2.95 -6.16
N GLY A 27 15.92 1.63 -6.37
CA GLY A 27 16.54 0.98 -7.52
C GLY A 27 16.00 1.50 -8.86
N ILE A 28 14.68 1.65 -8.99
CA ILE A 28 14.03 2.20 -10.19
C ILE A 28 14.54 3.61 -10.48
N PHE A 29 14.50 4.50 -9.49
CA PHE A 29 14.90 5.89 -9.69
C PHE A 29 16.41 6.08 -9.84
N LYS A 30 17.23 5.13 -9.37
CA LYS A 30 18.69 5.13 -9.56
C LYS A 30 19.11 4.61 -10.93
N ILE A 31 18.47 3.57 -11.43
CA ILE A 31 18.91 2.83 -12.63
C ILE A 31 18.26 3.41 -13.90
N LEU A 32 16.99 3.77 -13.85
CA LEU A 32 16.27 4.20 -15.05
C LEU A 32 16.35 5.72 -15.24
N PRO A 33 16.42 6.19 -16.50
CA PRO A 33 16.20 7.59 -16.81
C PRO A 33 14.83 8.06 -16.29
N PRO A 34 14.66 9.35 -15.93
CA PRO A 34 13.45 9.85 -15.27
C PRO A 34 12.13 9.55 -16.00
N GLU A 35 12.15 9.59 -17.34
CA GLU A 35 10.99 9.29 -18.17
C GLU A 35 10.56 7.82 -18.05
N TRP A 36 11.51 6.89 -18.10
CA TRP A 36 11.27 5.45 -17.97
C TRP A 36 10.89 5.07 -16.55
N ALA A 37 11.52 5.69 -15.53
CA ALA A 37 11.14 5.52 -14.13
C ALA A 37 9.68 5.92 -13.88
N ALA A 38 9.28 7.11 -14.37
CA ALA A 38 7.91 7.59 -14.26
C ALA A 38 6.92 6.64 -14.96
N LYS A 39 7.22 6.19 -16.18
CA LYS A 39 6.39 5.24 -16.92
C LYS A 39 6.22 3.91 -16.18
N TYR A 40 7.31 3.37 -15.62
CA TYR A 40 7.27 2.13 -14.85
C TYR A 40 6.39 2.26 -13.61
N VAL A 41 6.63 3.31 -12.80
CA VAL A 41 5.94 3.52 -11.53
C VAL A 41 4.43 3.71 -11.73
N ARG A 42 4.03 4.42 -12.80
CA ARG A 42 2.61 4.58 -13.19
C ARG A 42 1.93 3.25 -13.50
N ALA A 43 2.63 2.33 -14.16
CA ALA A 43 2.10 1.01 -14.49
C ALA A 43 2.16 0.02 -13.30
N PHE A 44 3.09 0.25 -12.37
CA PHE A 44 3.32 -0.62 -11.21
C PHE A 44 2.30 -0.38 -10.10
N PHE A 45 2.05 0.87 -9.70
CA PHE A 45 1.23 1.19 -8.54
C PHE A 45 -0.20 0.62 -8.58
N PRO A 46 -0.93 0.63 -9.71
CA PRO A 46 -2.25 0.01 -9.77
C PRO A 46 -2.22 -1.49 -9.42
N LYS A 47 -1.20 -2.22 -9.90
CA LYS A 47 -1.02 -3.66 -9.62
C LYS A 47 -0.63 -3.88 -8.17
N TYR A 48 0.27 -3.04 -7.66
CA TYR A 48 0.71 -3.06 -6.26
C TYR A 48 -0.47 -2.88 -5.29
N TYR A 49 -1.29 -1.84 -5.50
CA TYR A 49 -2.44 -1.58 -4.64
C TYR A 49 -3.55 -2.61 -4.81
N ALA A 50 -3.78 -3.11 -6.03
CA ALA A 50 -4.74 -4.21 -6.24
C ALA A 50 -4.33 -5.47 -5.46
N PHE A 51 -3.05 -5.86 -5.55
CA PHE A 51 -2.55 -7.04 -4.87
C PHE A 51 -2.59 -6.91 -3.34
N LEU A 52 -2.11 -5.79 -2.80
CA LEU A 52 -2.18 -5.51 -1.36
C LEU A 52 -3.63 -5.39 -0.88
N GLY A 53 -4.51 -4.76 -1.66
CA GLY A 53 -5.94 -4.68 -1.38
C GLY A 53 -6.59 -6.06 -1.30
N ALA A 54 -6.43 -6.89 -2.33
CA ALA A 54 -7.04 -8.22 -2.38
C ALA A 54 -6.54 -9.14 -1.24
N THR A 55 -5.24 -9.18 -1.00
CA THR A 55 -4.66 -9.97 0.10
C THR A 55 -5.12 -9.47 1.47
N THR A 56 -5.30 -8.16 1.63
CA THR A 56 -5.84 -7.58 2.87
C THR A 56 -7.33 -7.91 3.06
N VAL A 57 -8.13 -7.94 1.99
CA VAL A 57 -9.53 -8.42 2.06
C VAL A 57 -9.58 -9.88 2.50
N LEU A 58 -8.73 -10.73 1.91
CA LEU A 58 -8.64 -12.14 2.33
C LEU A 58 -8.20 -12.26 3.79
N ALA A 59 -7.23 -11.45 4.23
CA ALA A 59 -6.82 -11.41 5.62
C ALA A 59 -7.99 -10.97 6.53
N ALA A 60 -8.80 -9.99 6.12
CA ALA A 60 -9.97 -9.53 6.87
C ALA A 60 -11.01 -10.65 7.02
N ILE A 61 -11.34 -11.38 5.95
CA ILE A 61 -12.31 -12.49 5.99
C ILE A 61 -11.83 -13.61 6.93
N LEU A 62 -10.53 -13.88 6.96
CA LEU A 62 -9.93 -14.97 7.73
C LEU A 62 -9.56 -14.56 9.17
N ALA A 63 -9.64 -13.28 9.52
CA ALA A 63 -9.31 -12.79 10.84
C ALA A 63 -10.34 -13.23 11.89
N SER A 64 -9.87 -13.42 13.12
CA SER A 64 -10.73 -13.68 14.27
C SER A 64 -11.03 -12.38 15.01
N GLY A 65 -12.31 -12.15 15.32
CA GLY A 65 -12.77 -10.99 16.09
C GLY A 65 -13.12 -9.78 15.22
N ILE A 66 -14.25 -9.14 15.58
CA ILE A 66 -14.84 -8.03 14.81
C ILE A 66 -13.87 -6.86 14.63
N ALA A 67 -13.05 -6.56 15.65
CA ALA A 67 -12.10 -5.45 15.62
C ALA A 67 -11.00 -5.66 14.58
N ALA A 68 -10.43 -6.87 14.50
CA ALA A 68 -9.40 -7.20 13.52
C ALA A 68 -9.97 -7.21 12.09
N GLN A 69 -11.15 -7.80 11.91
CA GLN A 69 -11.86 -7.82 10.64
C GLN A 69 -12.15 -6.40 10.14
N ALA A 70 -12.72 -5.54 10.98
CA ALA A 70 -13.02 -4.15 10.65
C ALA A 70 -11.75 -3.34 10.33
N SER A 71 -10.68 -3.51 11.12
CA SER A 71 -9.41 -2.80 10.91
C SER A 71 -8.78 -3.16 9.56
N LEU A 72 -8.75 -4.45 9.22
CA LEU A 72 -8.23 -4.95 7.94
C LEU A 72 -9.12 -4.53 6.77
N ALA A 73 -10.45 -4.53 6.94
CA ALA A 73 -11.38 -4.04 5.92
C ALA A 73 -11.16 -2.55 5.60
N VAL A 74 -10.96 -1.71 6.62
CA VAL A 74 -10.60 -0.30 6.43
C VAL A 74 -9.27 -0.17 5.69
N CYS A 75 -8.25 -0.95 6.06
CA CYS A 75 -6.97 -0.95 5.33
C CYS A 75 -7.13 -1.34 3.85
N ALA A 76 -7.96 -2.35 3.55
CA ALA A 76 -8.24 -2.73 2.17
C ALA A 76 -8.92 -1.60 1.38
N LEU A 77 -9.91 -0.92 1.98
CA LEU A 77 -10.57 0.23 1.36
C LEU A 77 -9.58 1.36 1.05
N VAL A 78 -8.64 1.63 1.96
CA VAL A 78 -7.59 2.64 1.73
C VAL A 78 -6.68 2.26 0.56
N PHE A 79 -6.36 0.97 0.36
CA PHE A 79 -5.60 0.54 -0.82
C PHE A 79 -6.39 0.74 -2.11
N PHE A 80 -7.66 0.35 -2.15
CA PHE A 80 -8.50 0.57 -3.33
C PHE A 80 -8.75 2.05 -3.61
N PHE A 81 -8.88 2.88 -2.56
CA PHE A 81 -8.97 4.33 -2.69
C PHE A 81 -7.66 4.92 -3.25
N SER A 82 -6.51 4.45 -2.77
CA SER A 82 -5.19 4.86 -3.27
C SER A 82 -5.00 4.48 -4.75
N MET A 83 -5.51 3.31 -5.13
CA MET A 83 -5.51 2.82 -6.51
C MET A 83 -6.44 3.64 -7.42
N GLY A 84 -7.70 3.82 -7.02
CA GLY A 84 -8.75 4.37 -7.88
C GLY A 84 -8.82 5.89 -7.90
N TRP A 85 -8.33 6.57 -6.85
CA TRP A 85 -8.43 8.02 -6.74
C TRP A 85 -7.06 8.69 -6.60
N ILE A 86 -6.27 8.33 -5.58
CA ILE A 86 -5.03 9.08 -5.28
C ILE A 86 -4.03 8.96 -6.44
N THR A 87 -3.76 7.75 -6.91
CA THR A 87 -2.75 7.52 -7.96
C THR A 87 -3.12 8.21 -9.29
N PRO A 88 -4.37 8.11 -9.80
CA PRO A 88 -4.80 8.90 -10.96
C PRO A 88 -4.65 10.41 -10.76
N GLN A 89 -4.99 10.92 -9.57
CA GLN A 89 -4.89 12.36 -9.28
C GLN A 89 -3.45 12.84 -9.21
N VAL A 90 -2.53 12.04 -8.64
CA VAL A 90 -1.08 12.31 -8.67
C VAL A 90 -0.58 12.38 -10.11
N ASN A 91 -0.97 11.42 -10.95
CA ASN A 91 -0.55 11.38 -12.35
C ASN A 91 -1.10 12.58 -13.13
N ARG A 92 -2.39 12.91 -12.97
CA ARG A 92 -3.01 14.08 -13.59
C ARG A 92 -2.33 15.38 -13.19
N ALA A 93 -2.06 15.58 -11.90
CA ALA A 93 -1.37 16.78 -11.43
C ALA A 93 0.05 16.92 -12.01
N ARG A 94 0.75 15.78 -12.22
CA ARG A 94 2.06 15.76 -12.89
C ARG A 94 1.95 16.12 -14.37
N ASP A 95 0.98 15.54 -15.07
CA ASP A 95 0.77 15.74 -16.52
C ASP A 95 0.34 17.19 -16.83
N GLU A 96 -0.48 17.79 -15.96
CA GLU A 96 -0.88 19.20 -16.01
C GLU A 96 0.19 20.19 -15.51
N LYS A 97 1.39 19.69 -15.14
CA LYS A 97 2.51 20.49 -14.58
C LYS A 97 2.13 21.28 -13.31
N ARG A 98 1.10 20.85 -12.58
CA ARG A 98 0.64 21.46 -11.32
C ARG A 98 1.51 20.97 -10.15
N MET A 99 2.75 21.44 -10.09
CA MET A 99 3.77 20.93 -9.17
C MET A 99 3.40 20.99 -7.68
N ARG A 100 2.69 22.03 -7.23
CA ARG A 100 2.21 22.12 -5.84
C ARG A 100 1.23 21.00 -5.50
N ALA A 101 0.23 20.79 -6.37
CA ALA A 101 -0.76 19.74 -6.20
C ALA A 101 -0.13 18.34 -6.32
N PHE A 102 0.79 18.15 -7.27
CA PHE A 102 1.55 16.92 -7.41
C PHE A 102 2.32 16.58 -6.14
N ASN A 103 3.08 17.51 -5.58
CA ASN A 103 3.87 17.28 -4.36
C ASN A 103 2.97 16.93 -3.16
N LEU A 104 1.85 17.65 -2.99
CA LEU A 104 0.90 17.38 -1.92
C LEU A 104 0.27 15.98 -2.06
N LEU A 105 -0.23 15.63 -3.24
CA LEU A 105 -0.87 14.34 -3.49
C LEU A 105 0.13 13.18 -3.41
N HIS A 106 1.35 13.38 -3.90
CA HIS A 106 2.40 12.38 -3.80
C HIS A 106 2.78 12.13 -2.34
N TRP A 107 3.03 13.21 -1.58
CA TRP A 107 3.32 13.08 -0.15
C TRP A 107 2.17 12.42 0.62
N LEU A 108 0.92 12.80 0.33
CA LEU A 108 -0.26 12.17 0.92
C LEU A 108 -0.33 10.68 0.61
N SER A 109 -0.03 10.26 -0.63
CA SER A 109 -0.02 8.84 -1.01
C SER A 109 1.04 8.06 -0.24
N VAL A 110 2.22 8.63 -0.04
CA VAL A 110 3.33 8.00 0.69
C VAL A 110 2.99 7.92 2.18
N ALA A 111 2.46 9.01 2.75
CA ALA A 111 2.04 9.06 4.14
C ALA A 111 0.95 8.02 4.45
N LEU A 112 -0.06 7.89 3.59
CA LEU A 112 -1.10 6.86 3.76
C LEU A 112 -0.52 5.45 3.71
N ASN A 113 0.39 5.17 2.77
CA ASN A 113 1.05 3.88 2.65
C ASN A 113 1.89 3.56 3.91
N MET A 114 2.61 4.55 4.46
CA MET A 114 3.37 4.40 5.71
C MET A 114 2.47 4.20 6.93
N LEU A 115 1.33 4.89 7.00
CA LEU A 115 0.36 4.67 8.07
C LEU A 115 -0.19 3.23 8.00
N GLN A 116 -0.55 2.75 6.82
CA GLN A 116 -1.00 1.36 6.64
C GLN A 116 0.07 0.34 7.09
N LEU A 117 1.34 0.60 6.78
CA LEU A 117 2.44 -0.24 7.24
C LEU A 117 2.51 -0.31 8.77
N ILE A 118 2.43 0.83 9.45
CA ILE A 118 2.42 0.90 10.93
C ILE A 118 1.20 0.17 11.49
N PHE A 119 0.03 0.34 10.87
CA PHE A 119 -1.19 -0.38 11.26
C PHE A 119 -1.03 -1.90 11.14
N PHE A 120 -0.47 -2.40 10.04
CA PHE A 120 -0.21 -3.83 9.87
C PHE A 120 0.78 -4.38 10.89
N ILE A 121 1.86 -3.66 11.17
CA ILE A 121 2.81 -4.04 12.23
C ILE A 121 2.09 -4.12 13.58
N THR A 122 1.25 -3.13 13.90
CA THR A 122 0.48 -3.10 15.14
C THR A 122 -0.47 -4.28 15.25
N ILE A 123 -1.19 -4.61 14.17
CA ILE A 123 -2.11 -5.76 14.13
C ILE A 123 -1.36 -7.06 14.42
N ILE A 124 -0.19 -7.27 13.80
CA ILE A 124 0.61 -8.47 14.05
C ILE A 124 1.12 -8.52 15.50
N VAL A 125 1.66 -7.41 16.01
CA VAL A 125 2.17 -7.36 17.39
C VAL A 125 1.07 -7.67 18.40
N VAL A 126 -0.14 -7.16 18.18
CA VAL A 126 -1.30 -7.48 19.03
C VAL A 126 -1.71 -8.95 18.86
N SER A 127 -1.74 -9.46 17.63
CA SER A 127 -2.14 -10.84 17.35
C SER A 127 -1.17 -11.89 17.92
N ILE A 128 0.11 -11.57 18.09
CA ILE A 128 1.10 -12.49 18.70
C ILE A 128 0.96 -12.55 20.22
N ARG A 129 0.40 -11.50 20.84
CA ARG A 129 0.25 -11.39 22.30
C ARG A 129 -1.01 -12.05 22.85
N GLN A 130 -1.94 -12.45 21.99
CA GLN A 130 -3.19 -13.13 22.33
C GLN A 130 -3.05 -14.64 22.13
#